data_AF-A0A932Z7L1-F1
#
_entry.id   AF-A0A932Z7L1-F1
#
_cell.length_a   1.000
_cell.length_b   1.000
_cell.length_c   1.000
_cell.angle_alpha   90.00
_cell.angle_beta   90.00
_cell.angle_gamma   90.00
#
_symmetry.space_group_name_H-M   'P 1'
#
loop_
_entity.id
_entity.type
_entity.pdbx_description
1 polymer ?
#
loop_
_entity_poly.entity_id
_entity_poly.type
_entity_poly.pdbx_seq_one_letter_code
_entity_poly.pdbx_strand_id
1 'polypeptide(L)'
;MTTLLQPRPMPNFVETPFIEDIVRRALVYVSAGFPVHFRGASGTGKTTLAMHVAGRLGRPVVMIHGDEEFSTSDLVGSEDGYRARRVI
;
A
#
# COMPACT_ATOMS: atom_id res chain seq x y z
N MET A 1 0.23 -14.00 -5.99
CA MET A 1 0.11 -14.41 -4.56
C MET A 1 0.05 -13.15 -3.70
N THR A 2 -1.06 -12.87 -3.04
CA THR A 2 -1.28 -11.59 -2.32
C THR A 2 -0.75 -11.70 -0.89
N THR A 3 0.36 -11.04 -0.59
CA THR A 3 0.96 -11.08 0.75
C THR A 3 0.32 -9.99 1.62
N LEU A 4 -0.34 -10.42 2.71
CA LEU A 4 -0.77 -9.53 3.78
C LEU A 4 0.41 -9.24 4.71
N LEU A 5 0.78 -7.97 4.80
CA LEU A 5 1.82 -7.48 5.69
C LEU A 5 1.19 -6.67 6.82
N GLN A 6 1.69 -6.87 8.04
CA GLN A 6 1.43 -5.90 9.11
C GLN A 6 2.53 -4.84 9.09
N PRO A 7 2.24 -3.60 8.68
CA PRO A 7 3.24 -2.54 8.71
C PRO A 7 3.59 -2.25 10.17
N ARG A 8 4.82 -2.54 10.57
CA ARG A 8 5.37 -2.10 11.84
C ARG A 8 6.10 -0.77 11.64
N PRO A 9 6.05 0.16 12.61
CA PRO A 9 6.89 1.34 12.59
C PRO A 9 8.35 0.93 12.40
N MET A 10 9.02 1.49 11.40
CA MET A 10 10.43 1.20 11.21
C MET A 10 11.24 1.89 12.32
N PRO A 11 12.11 1.16 13.03
CA PRO A 11 12.80 1.69 14.21
C PRO A 11 13.63 2.95 13.92
N ASN A 12 14.12 3.09 12.69
CA ASN A 12 15.00 4.18 12.28
C ASN A 12 14.34 5.08 11.20
N PHE A 13 13.01 5.20 11.21
CA PHE A 13 12.35 6.14 10.29
C PHE A 13 12.65 7.57 10.71
N VAL A 14 13.21 8.36 9.79
CA VAL A 14 13.57 9.76 10.05
C VAL A 14 12.39 10.67 9.67
N GLU A 15 11.69 11.21 10.66
CA GLU A 15 10.69 12.27 10.46
C GLU A 15 11.37 13.63 10.45
N THR A 16 11.53 14.20 9.25
CA THR A 16 11.85 15.63 9.08
C THR A 16 10.54 16.42 8.96
N PRO A 17 10.54 17.75 9.18
CA PRO A 17 9.32 18.56 9.03
C PRO A 17 8.66 18.42 7.64
N PHE A 18 9.47 18.22 6.59
CA PHE A 18 8.97 17.96 5.25
C PHE A 18 8.23 16.62 5.14
N ILE A 19 8.80 15.56 5.72
CA ILE A 19 8.18 14.22 5.73
C ILE A 19 6.92 14.22 6.59
N GLU A 20 6.96 14.87 7.74
CA GLU A 20 5.81 15.00 8.64
C GLU A 20 4.61 15.64 7.93
N ASP A 21 4.83 16.74 7.18
CA ASP A 21 3.76 17.38 6.42
C ASP A 21 3.18 16.48 5.32
N ILE A 22 4.01 15.70 4.62
CA ILE A 22 3.54 14.75 3.61
C ILE A 22 2.70 13.65 4.27
N VAL A 23 3.17 13.08 5.39
CA VAL A 23 2.45 12.02 6.10
C VAL A 23 1.12 12.55 6.62
N ARG A 24 1.11 13.74 7.23
CA ARG A 24 -0.11 14.40 7.71
C ARG A 24 -1.14 14.56 6.59
N ARG A 25 -0.74 15.06 5.42
CA ARG A 25 -1.65 15.18 4.26
C ARG A 25 -2.17 13.83 3.78
N ALA A 26 -1.30 12.82 3.70
CA ALA A 26 -1.70 11.48 3.29
C ALA A 26 -2.74 10.88 4.24
N LEU A 27 -2.54 11.01 5.56
CA LEU A 27 -3.50 10.55 6.56
C LEU A 27 -4.85 11.26 6.43
N VAL A 28 -4.84 12.59 6.23
CA VAL A 28 -6.07 13.38 6.01
C VAL A 28 -6.82 12.90 4.76
N TYR A 29 -6.14 12.76 3.62
CA TYR A 29 -6.79 12.30 2.39
C TYR A 29 -7.39 10.90 2.52
N VAL A 30 -6.64 9.97 3.10
CA VAL A 30 -7.13 8.61 3.34
C VAL A 30 -8.35 8.61 4.27
N SER A 31 -8.32 9.41 5.35
CA SER A 31 -9.47 9.54 6.26
C SER A 31 -10.71 10.12 5.60
N ALA A 32 -10.53 10.96 4.58
CA ALA A 32 -11.59 11.53 3.76
C ALA A 32 -12.04 10.61 2.60
N GLY A 33 -11.50 9.38 2.51
CA GLY A 33 -11.86 8.41 1.48
C GLY A 33 -11.14 8.59 0.14
N PHE A 34 -10.14 9.46 0.06
CA PHE A 34 -9.37 9.69 -1.16
C PHE A 34 -8.13 8.78 -1.22
N PRO A 35 -7.90 8.10 -2.36
CA PRO A 35 -6.68 7.31 -2.54
C PRO A 35 -5.44 8.21 -2.66
N VAL A 36 -4.30 7.73 -2.15
CA VAL A 36 -3.03 8.45 -2.17
C VAL A 36 -2.00 7.69 -3.00
N HIS A 37 -1.32 8.40 -3.90
CA HIS A 37 -0.23 7.87 -4.71
C HIS A 37 1.03 8.74 -4.55
N PHE A 38 2.07 8.18 -3.94
CA PHE A 38 3.36 8.84 -3.80
C PHE A 38 4.18 8.73 -5.10
N ARG A 39 4.65 9.87 -5.64
CA ARG A 39 5.44 9.94 -6.88
C ARG A 39 6.82 10.53 -6.64
N GLY A 40 7.80 10.13 -7.47
CA GLY A 40 9.20 10.55 -7.38
C GLY A 40 10.15 9.50 -7.97
N ALA A 41 11.41 9.90 -8.21
CA ALA A 41 12.45 9.05 -8.79
C ALA A 41 12.66 7.74 -8.00
N SER A 42 13.26 6.71 -8.61
CA SER A 42 13.60 5.47 -7.91
C SER A 42 14.53 5.74 -6.71
N GLY A 43 14.42 4.95 -5.66
CA GLY A 43 15.26 5.10 -4.45
C GLY A 43 14.91 6.27 -3.51
N THR A 44 13.90 7.10 -3.81
CA THR A 44 13.52 8.26 -2.99
C THR A 44 12.70 7.94 -1.72
N GLY A 45 12.56 6.66 -1.35
CA GLY A 45 11.85 6.28 -0.13
C GLY A 45 10.32 6.23 -0.22
N LYS A 46 9.72 6.17 -1.42
CA LYS A 46 8.26 6.09 -1.60
C LYS A 46 7.63 4.89 -0.89
N THR A 47 8.20 3.70 -1.07
CA THR A 47 7.71 2.47 -0.42
C THR A 47 7.86 2.55 1.09
N THR A 48 9.01 3.04 1.56
CA THR A 48 9.30 3.34 2.96
C THR A 48 8.25 4.27 3.58
N LEU A 49 7.91 5.35 2.88
CA LEU A 49 6.90 6.32 3.29
C LEU A 49 5.49 5.72 3.32
N ALA A 50 5.12 4.94 2.30
CA ALA A 50 3.83 4.25 2.24
C ALA A 50 3.66 3.26 3.40
N MET A 51 4.71 2.49 3.72
CA MET A 51 4.71 1.57 4.86
C MET A 51 4.60 2.32 6.19
N HIS A 52 5.28 3.46 6.33
CA HIS A 52 5.17 4.31 7.51
C HIS A 52 3.74 4.86 7.70
N VAL A 53 3.12 5.38 6.63
CA VAL A 53 1.72 5.84 6.64
C VAL A 53 0.77 4.71 7.01
N ALA A 54 0.94 3.53 6.42
CA ALA A 54 0.10 2.37 6.72
C ALA A 54 0.24 1.91 8.19
N GLY A 55 1.46 1.98 8.74
CA GLY A 55 1.70 1.75 10.18
C GLY A 55 0.94 2.75 11.06
N ARG A 56 0.91 4.04 10.69
CA ARG A 56 0.12 5.06 11.41
C ARG A 56 -1.39 4.87 11.29
N LEU A 57 -1.87 4.30 10.18
CA LEU A 57 -3.29 3.95 10.01
C LEU A 57 -3.71 2.73 10.83
N GLY A 58 -2.77 1.91 11.31
CA GLY A 58 -3.07 0.67 12.05
C GLY A 58 -3.79 -0.39 11.20
N ARG A 59 -3.62 -0.34 9.87
CA ARG A 59 -4.27 -1.28 8.93
C ARG A 59 -3.25 -2.22 8.29
N PRO A 60 -3.61 -3.48 8.03
CA PRO A 60 -2.76 -4.38 7.25
C PRO A 60 -2.58 -3.84 5.84
N VAL A 61 -1.40 -4.11 5.25
CA VAL A 61 -1.04 -3.75 3.89
C VAL A 61 -1.18 -4.98 3.01
N VAL A 62 -1.83 -4.80 1.86
CA VAL A 62 -1.75 -5.74 0.76
C VAL A 62 -0.60 -5.29 -0.14
N MET A 63 0.44 -6.12 -0.26
CA MET A 63 1.54 -5.84 -1.17
C MET A 63 1.31 -6.54 -2.51
N ILE A 64 1.26 -5.74 -3.56
CA ILE A 64 1.13 -6.21 -4.95
C ILE A 64 2.44 -5.87 -5.65
N HIS A 65 3.16 -6.90 -6.10
CA HIS A 65 4.33 -6.74 -6.95
C HIS A 65 3.88 -6.98 -8.39
N GLY A 66 4.06 -5.98 -9.26
CA GLY A 66 3.91 -6.19 -10.69
C GLY A 66 5.20 -6.75 -11.25
N ASP A 67 5.09 -7.83 -12.02
CA ASP A 67 6.08 -8.29 -12.99
C ASP A 67 5.47 -8.20 -14.40
N GLU A 68 6.20 -8.63 -15.42
CA GLU A 68 5.71 -8.60 -16.81
C GLU A 68 4.51 -9.53 -17.05
N GLU A 69 4.26 -10.49 -16.16
CA GLU A 69 3.09 -11.39 -16.24
C GLU A 69 1.84 -10.78 -15.58
N PHE A 70 1.98 -9.67 -14.84
CA PHE A 70 0.88 -9.00 -14.17
C PHE A 70 -0.02 -8.28 -15.18
N SER A 71 -1.22 -8.82 -15.40
CA SER A 71 -2.22 -8.24 -16.29
C SER A 71 -3.21 -7.35 -15.53
N THR A 72 -3.92 -6.49 -16.26
CA THR A 72 -5.03 -5.70 -15.69
C THR A 72 -6.08 -6.59 -15.04
N SER A 73 -6.35 -7.77 -15.63
CA SER A 73 -7.32 -8.74 -15.14
C SER A 73 -6.96 -9.30 -13.76
N ASP A 74 -5.67 -9.35 -13.41
CA ASP A 74 -5.23 -9.76 -12.07
C ASP A 74 -5.56 -8.73 -10.98
N LEU A 75 -5.78 -7.47 -11.38
CA LEU A 75 -6.09 -6.36 -10.49
C LEU A 75 -7.58 -6.06 -10.38
N VAL A 76 -8.30 -6.12 -11.51
CA VAL A 76 -9.73 -5.74 -11.57
C VAL A 76 -10.68 -6.93 -11.75
N GLY A 77 -10.14 -8.13 -11.95
CA GLY A 77 -10.88 -9.35 -12.28
C GLY A 77 -10.92 -9.63 -13.78
N SER A 78 -10.99 -10.92 -14.15
CA SER A 78 -11.27 -11.40 -15.51
C SER A 78 -12.74 -11.78 -15.67
N GLU A 79 -13.18 -12.00 -16.91
CA GLU A 79 -14.54 -12.49 -17.20
C GLU A 79 -14.75 -13.97 -16.78
N ASP A 80 -13.68 -14.66 -16.40
CA ASP A 80 -13.71 -16.05 -15.97
C ASP A 80 -14.03 -16.15 -14.46
N GLY A 81 -15.28 -16.47 -14.14
CA GLY A 81 -15.72 -16.65 -12.76
C GLY A 81 -15.21 -17.95 -12.13
N TYR A 82 -14.40 -17.87 -11.08
CA TYR A 82 -14.01 -19.04 -10.27
C TYR A 82 -14.98 -19.26 -9.10
N ARG A 83 -15.61 -20.44 -9.04
CA ARG A 83 -16.55 -20.82 -7.97
C ARG A 83 -15.92 -21.87 -7.06
N ALA A 84 -15.28 -21.44 -5.97
CA ALA A 84 -14.78 -22.35 -4.95
C ALA A 84 -15.87 -22.73 -3.94
N ARG A 85 -16.13 -24.04 -3.77
CA ARG A 85 -16.95 -24.56 -2.67
C ARG A 85 -16.03 -25.21 -1.65
N ARG A 86 -15.90 -24.62 -0.47
CA ARG A 86 -15.19 -25.25 0.65
C ARG A 86 -16.14 -26.26 1.29
N VAL A 87 -15.88 -27.56 1.09
CA VAL A 87 -16.61 -28.63 1.78
C VAL A 87 -15.89 -28.87 3.10
N ILE A 88 -16.66 -28.83 4.20
CA ILE A 88 -16.21 -29.12 5.56
C ILE A 88 -16.24 -30.63 5.76
#